data_AF-A0A522XD93-F1
#
_entry.id   AF-A0A522XD93-F1
#
_cell.length_a   1.000
_cell.length_b   1.000
_cell.length_c   1.000
_cell.angle_alpha   90.00
_cell.angle_beta   90.00
_cell.angle_gamma   90.00
#
_symmetry.space_group_name_H-M   'P 1'
#
loop_
_entity.id
_entity.type
_entity.pdbx_description
1 polymer ?
#
loop_
_entity_poly.entity_id
_entity_poly.type
_entity_poly.pdbx_seq_one_letter_code
_entity_poly.pdbx_strand_id
1 'polypeptide(L)'
;MSDNAFTWPGQRQDDPCHCRLAEFLVMDVQQSPEWTKDLLDKTALVQSGSLDKWERIGNAFCLSLSSEGAEIEDLVDENSSPKRITLDEFYQVVRMWLQYIELSNESSP
;
A
#
# COMPACT_ATOMS: atom_id res chain seq x y z
N MET A 1 -4.09 -24.84 5.58
CA MET A 1 -4.30 -23.38 5.60
C MET A 1 -4.02 -22.93 4.19
N SER A 2 -5.04 -22.57 3.42
CA SER A 2 -4.83 -22.04 2.07
C SER A 2 -4.41 -20.58 2.25
N ASP A 3 -3.12 -20.43 2.56
CA ASP A 3 -2.43 -19.16 2.75
C ASP A 3 -2.27 -18.53 1.37
N ASN A 4 -3.35 -17.94 0.85
CA ASN A 4 -3.30 -17.16 -0.39
C ASN A 4 -2.61 -15.84 -0.06
N ALA A 5 -1.28 -15.88 0.09
CA ALA A 5 -0.48 -14.68 0.18
C ALA A 5 -0.84 -13.79 -1.01
N PHE A 6 -1.24 -12.55 -0.73
CA PHE A 6 -1.59 -11.60 -1.78
C PHE A 6 -0.39 -11.39 -2.71
N THR A 7 -0.65 -11.61 -3.99
CA THR A 7 0.30 -11.34 -5.07
C THR A 7 -0.43 -10.54 -6.13
N TRP A 8 0.31 -9.69 -6.85
CA TRP A 8 -0.26 -8.89 -7.93
C TRP A 8 0.51 -9.09 -9.24
N PRO A 9 -0.15 -8.96 -10.40
CA PRO A 9 0.52 -8.98 -11.69
C PRO A 9 1.65 -7.93 -11.75
N GLY A 10 2.85 -8.37 -12.14
CA GLY A 10 4.02 -7.51 -12.21
C GLY A 10 4.78 -7.32 -10.89
N GLN A 11 4.37 -8.00 -9.81
CA GLN A 11 5.15 -8.02 -8.58
C GLN A 11 6.56 -8.58 -8.82
N ARG A 12 7.58 -7.79 -8.44
CA ARG A 12 8.98 -8.19 -8.47
C ARG A 12 9.39 -8.66 -7.07
N GLN A 13 9.46 -9.98 -6.87
CA GLN A 13 9.71 -10.57 -5.55
C GLN A 13 11.10 -10.23 -4.98
N ASP A 14 12.07 -9.95 -5.84
CA ASP A 14 13.42 -9.52 -5.43
C ASP A 14 13.57 -7.99 -5.37
N ASP A 15 12.49 -7.22 -5.59
CA ASP A 15 12.53 -5.76 -5.49
C ASP A 15 12.19 -5.31 -4.06
N PRO A 16 13.13 -4.69 -3.32
CA PRO A 16 12.90 -4.22 -1.95
C PRO A 16 11.73 -3.26 -1.81
N CYS A 17 11.40 -2.48 -2.85
CA CYS A 17 10.26 -1.58 -2.83
C CYS A 17 8.93 -2.34 -2.92
N HIS A 18 8.85 -3.41 -3.72
CA HIS A 18 7.65 -4.25 -3.79
C HIS A 18 7.48 -5.06 -2.51
N CYS A 19 8.57 -5.56 -1.93
CA CYS A 19 8.54 -6.23 -0.63
C CYS A 19 7.99 -5.28 0.44
N ARG A 20 8.50 -4.05 0.51
CA ARG A 20 8.03 -3.03 1.45
C ARG A 20 6.56 -2.68 1.27
N LEU A 21 6.09 -2.58 0.03
CA LEU A 21 4.67 -2.35 -0.25
C LEU A 21 3.80 -3.52 0.27
N ALA A 22 4.22 -4.77 0.03
CA ALA A 22 3.51 -5.94 0.52
C ALA A 22 3.46 -5.98 2.06
N GLU A 23 4.59 -5.70 2.71
CA GLU A 23 4.69 -5.58 4.17
C GLU A 23 3.73 -4.52 4.72
N PHE A 24 3.70 -3.34 4.11
CA PHE A 24 2.79 -2.25 4.47
C PHE A 24 1.31 -2.65 4.35
N LEU A 25 0.93 -3.29 3.24
CA LEU A 25 -0.44 -3.75 3.03
C LEU A 25 -0.85 -4.78 4.09
N VAL A 26 0.06 -5.70 4.44
CA VAL A 26 -0.23 -6.79 5.38
C VAL A 26 -0.22 -6.31 6.83
N MET A 27 0.76 -5.51 7.25
CA MET A 27 0.95 -5.13 8.66
C MET A 27 0.10 -3.92 9.06
N ASP A 28 -0.08 -2.97 8.15
CA ASP A 28 -0.71 -1.70 8.43
C ASP A 28 -2.13 -1.72 7.89
N VAL A 29 -2.31 -1.80 6.56
CA VAL A 29 -3.64 -1.68 5.92
C VAL A 29 -4.56 -2.84 6.29
N GLN A 30 -4.02 -4.06 6.36
CA GLN A 30 -4.74 -5.29 6.73
C GLN A 30 -6.03 -5.47 5.91
N GLN A 31 -7.04 -6.15 6.47
CA GLN A 31 -8.34 -6.38 5.84
C GLN A 31 -9.31 -5.20 6.05
N SER A 32 -8.84 -3.95 5.91
CA SER A 32 -9.68 -2.75 6.07
C SER A 32 -10.06 -2.13 4.73
N PRO A 33 -11.30 -2.37 4.20
CA PRO A 33 -11.77 -1.74 2.98
C PRO A 33 -11.84 -0.21 3.11
N GLU A 34 -12.22 0.29 4.28
CA GLU A 34 -12.33 1.73 4.54
C GLU A 34 -10.97 2.43 4.41
N TRP A 35 -9.92 1.86 5.03
CA TRP A 35 -8.58 2.40 4.90
C TRP A 35 -8.07 2.26 3.47
N THR A 36 -8.28 1.11 2.84
CA THR A 36 -7.84 0.91 1.45
C THR A 36 -8.50 1.91 0.48
N LYS A 37 -9.78 2.23 0.69
CA LYS A 37 -10.51 3.25 -0.08
C LYS A 37 -9.98 4.66 0.16
N ASP A 38 -9.66 5.01 1.40
CA ASP A 38 -9.01 6.28 1.74
C ASP A 38 -7.64 6.41 1.05
N LEU A 39 -6.83 5.36 1.02
CA LEU A 39 -5.55 5.36 0.31
C LEU A 39 -5.71 5.63 -1.20
N LEU A 40 -6.71 5.02 -1.84
CA LEU A 40 -7.00 5.28 -3.25
C LEU A 40 -7.43 6.73 -3.49
N ASP A 41 -8.30 7.28 -2.63
CA ASP A 41 -8.73 8.68 -2.72
C ASP A 41 -7.56 9.64 -2.60
N LYS A 42 -6.73 9.48 -1.55
CA LYS A 42 -5.58 10.36 -1.32
C LYS A 42 -4.52 10.24 -2.41
N THR A 43 -4.27 9.05 -2.91
CA THR A 43 -3.35 8.85 -4.04
C THR A 43 -3.86 9.55 -5.29
N ALA A 44 -5.16 9.44 -5.61
CA ALA A 44 -5.75 10.12 -6.76
C ALA A 44 -5.70 11.65 -6.63
N LEU A 45 -5.94 12.20 -5.44
CA LEU A 45 -5.84 13.64 -5.19
C LEU A 45 -4.41 14.16 -5.36
N VAL A 46 -3.40 13.39 -4.95
CA VAL A 46 -1.99 13.75 -5.17
C VAL A 46 -1.62 13.64 -6.65
N GLN A 47 -2.04 12.57 -7.34
CA GLN A 47 -1.81 12.40 -8.77
C GLN A 47 -2.42 13.52 -9.62
N SER A 48 -3.61 14.02 -9.23
CA SER A 48 -4.27 15.12 -9.94
C SER A 48 -3.71 16.50 -9.60
N GLY A 49 -2.78 16.61 -8.64
CA GLY A 49 -2.28 17.88 -8.11
C GLY A 49 -3.30 18.64 -7.25
N SER A 50 -4.37 17.97 -6.81
CA SER A 50 -5.35 18.55 -5.88
C SER A 50 -4.84 18.55 -4.43
N LEU A 51 -3.80 17.77 -4.14
CA LEU A 51 -3.13 17.67 -2.85
C LEU A 51 -1.62 17.56 -3.07
N ASP A 52 -0.83 18.45 -2.47
CA ASP A 52 0.63 18.47 -2.68
C ASP A 52 1.34 17.31 -1.97
N LYS A 53 0.93 17.04 -0.73
CA LYS A 53 1.45 15.96 0.10
C LYS A 53 0.35 15.43 1.01
N TRP A 54 0.37 14.13 1.25
CA TRP A 54 -0.39 13.48 2.30
C TRP A 54 0.50 12.50 3.06
N GLU A 55 0.21 12.28 4.33
CA GLU A 55 0.99 11.37 5.17
C GLU A 55 0.08 10.67 6.17
N ARG A 56 0.41 9.41 6.46
CA ARG A 56 -0.26 8.64 7.49
C ARG A 56 0.69 7.64 8.14
N ILE A 57 0.69 7.68 9.46
CA ILE A 57 1.39 6.72 10.31
C ILE A 57 0.45 5.53 10.52
N GLY A 58 0.96 4.33 10.24
CA GLY A 58 0.30 3.07 10.55
C GLY A 58 0.90 2.39 11.78
N ASN A 59 0.82 1.06 11.83
CA ASN A 59 1.32 0.25 12.93
C ASN A 59 2.84 0.06 12.87
N ALA A 60 3.39 -0.19 11.69
CA ALA A 60 4.80 -0.49 11.49
C ALA A 60 5.47 0.48 10.50
N PHE A 61 4.69 1.16 9.66
CA PHE A 61 5.22 2.04 8.63
C PHE A 61 4.57 3.43 8.64
N CYS A 62 5.31 4.41 8.14
CA CYS A 62 4.77 5.69 7.73
C CYS A 62 4.67 5.74 6.21
N LEU A 63 3.49 6.10 5.68
CA LEU A 63 3.28 6.32 4.26
C LEU A 63 3.23 7.83 3.99
N SER A 64 4.08 8.30 3.09
CA SER A 64 4.04 9.67 2.55
C SER A 64 3.73 9.62 1.05
N LEU A 65 2.69 10.34 0.63
CA LEU A 65 2.32 10.52 -0.78
C LEU A 65 2.69 11.93 -1.22
N SER A 66 3.40 12.05 -2.33
CA SER A 66 3.73 13.33 -2.97
C SER A 66 3.86 13.14 -4.48
N SER A 67 4.05 14.23 -5.23
CA SER A 67 4.32 14.17 -6.67
C SER A 67 5.56 13.33 -7.03
N GLU A 68 6.47 13.08 -6.08
CA GLU A 68 7.65 12.23 -6.28
C GLU A 68 7.33 10.72 -6.18
N GLY A 69 6.19 10.34 -5.59
CA GLY A 69 5.82 8.95 -5.38
C GLY A 69 5.15 8.67 -4.03
N ALA A 70 4.89 7.39 -3.81
CA ALA A 70 4.51 6.84 -2.51
C ALA A 70 5.78 6.33 -1.82
N GLU A 71 6.13 6.93 -0.69
CA GLU A 71 7.27 6.57 0.14
C GLU A 71 6.80 5.86 1.40
N ILE A 72 7.41 4.72 1.72
CA ILE A 72 7.07 3.86 2.86
C ILE A 72 8.30 3.73 3.74
N GLU A 73 8.27 4.41 4.88
CA GLU A 73 9.31 4.40 5.91
C GLU A 73 9.03 3.33 6.95
N ASP A 74 10.08 2.63 7.38
CA ASP A 74 10.04 1.66 8.47
C ASP A 74 10.13 2.37 9.81
N LEU A 75 9.11 2.25 10.65
CA LEU A 75 9.12 2.84 11.99
C LEU A 75 9.67 1.88 13.05
N VAL A 76 9.96 0.64 12.68
CA VAL A 76 10.47 -0.40 13.58
C VAL A 76 11.99 -0.57 13.40
N ASP A 77 12.48 -0.57 12.16
CA ASP A 77 13.91 -0.57 11.84
C ASP A 77 14.38 0.79 11.32
N GLU A 78 14.91 1.60 12.24
CA GLU A 78 15.46 2.93 11.95
C GLU A 78 16.67 2.92 11.00
N ASN A 79 17.28 1.74 10.75
CA ASN A 79 18.38 1.61 9.78
C ASN A 79 17.87 1.32 8.37
N SER A 80 16.59 1.00 8.20
CA SER A 80 15.99 0.73 6.91
C SER A 80 15.70 2.03 6.16
N SER A 81 16.29 2.19 4.98
CA SER A 81 15.99 3.35 4.14
C SER A 81 14.55 3.29 3.60
N PRO A 82 13.82 4.42 3.58
CA PRO A 82 12.48 4.49 2.98
C PRO A 82 12.46 3.93 1.56
N LYS A 83 11.39 3.22 1.23
CA LYS A 83 11.20 2.68 -0.12
C LYS A 83 10.17 3.50 -0.85
N ARG A 84 10.49 3.87 -2.08
CA ARG A 84 9.64 4.70 -2.92
C ARG A 84 9.19 3.93 -4.15
N ILE A 85 7.90 4.04 -4.46
CA ILE A 85 7.31 3.57 -5.71
C ILE A 85 6.51 4.69 -6.36
N THR A 86 6.21 4.53 -7.65
CA THR A 86 5.39 5.51 -8.37
C THR A 86 3.97 5.54 -7.81
N LEU A 87 3.30 6.70 -7.85
CA LEU A 87 1.91 6.80 -7.41
C LEU A 87 0.97 5.92 -8.25
N ASP A 88 1.25 5.76 -9.56
CA ASP A 88 0.47 4.89 -10.44
C ASP A 88 0.56 3.43 -9.97
N GLU A 89 1.77 2.94 -9.76
CA GLU A 89 1.99 1.57 -9.26
C GLU A 89 1.35 1.38 -7.89
N PHE A 90 1.56 2.31 -6.95
CA PHE A 90 0.93 2.27 -5.63
C PHE A 90 -0.61 2.18 -5.75
N TYR A 91 -1.21 3.04 -6.56
CA TYR A 91 -2.66 3.06 -6.79
C TYR A 91 -3.18 1.72 -7.33
N GLN A 92 -2.51 1.16 -8.34
CA GLN A 92 -2.92 -0.12 -8.94
C GLN A 92 -2.84 -1.27 -7.93
N VAL A 93 -1.77 -1.34 -7.14
CA VAL A 93 -1.61 -2.41 -6.14
C VAL A 93 -2.62 -2.27 -5.01
N VAL A 94 -2.84 -1.05 -4.48
CA VAL A 94 -3.85 -0.79 -3.45
C VAL A 94 -5.26 -1.13 -3.96
N ARG A 95 -5.54 -0.88 -5.26
CA ARG A 95 -6.81 -1.26 -5.88
C ARG A 95 -6.98 -2.78 -5.93
N MET A 96 -5.93 -3.52 -6.28
CA MET A 96 -5.94 -4.98 -6.28
C MET A 96 -6.07 -5.55 -4.86
N TRP A 97 -5.45 -4.90 -3.87
CA TRP A 97 -5.60 -5.24 -2.47
C TRP A 97 -7.05 -5.11 -2.01
N LEU A 98 -7.73 -4.01 -2.38
CA LEU A 98 -9.15 -3.83 -2.08
C LEU A 98 -10.00 -4.96 -2.65
N GLN A 99 -9.78 -5.31 -3.92
CA GLN A 99 -10.48 -6.41 -4.57
C GLN A 99 -10.23 -7.75 -3.86
N TYR A 100 -8.98 -7.98 -3.45
CA TYR A 100 -8.60 -9.18 -2.70
C TYR A 100 -9.33 -9.28 -1.35
N ILE A 101 -9.41 -8.18 -0.59
CA ILE A 101 -10.15 -8.12 0.68
C ILE A 101 -11.64 -8.37 0.45
N GLU A 102 -12.25 -7.70 -0.53
CA GLU A 102 -13.68 -7.81 -0.81
C GLU A 102 -14.05 -9.25 -1.21
N LEU A 103 -13.27 -9.89 -2.08
CA LEU A 103 -13.47 -11.30 -2.46
C LEU A 103 -13.29 -12.27 -1.28
N SER A 104 -12.35 -11.99 -0.38
CA SER A 104 -12.09 -12.81 0.81
C SER A 104 -13.24 -12.72 1.82
N ASN A 105 -13.86 -11.55 1.94
CA ASN A 105 -15.00 -11.32 2.82
C ASN A 105 -16.30 -11.94 2.26
N GLU A 106 -16.51 -11.92 0.94
CA GLU A 106 -17.66 -12.56 0.29
C GLU A 106 -17.61 -14.10 0.31
N SER A 107 -16.41 -14.66 0.48
CA SER A 107 -16.19 -16.11 0.54
C SER A 107 -16.34 -16.71 1.94
N SER A 108 -16.67 -15.88 2.95
CA SER A 108 -16.93 -16.31 4.33
C SER A 108 -18.44 -16.49 4.55
N PRO A 109 -18.94 -17.71 4.84
CA PRO A 109 -20.37 -17.98 5.06
C PRO A 109 -20.93 -17.40 6.36
#